data_AF-A0A147BJW3-F1
#
_entry.id   AF-A0A147BJW3-F1
#
_cell.length_a   1.000
_cell.length_b   1.000
_cell.length_c   1.000
_cell.angle_alpha   90.00
_cell.angle_beta   90.00
_cell.angle_gamma   90.00
#
_symmetry.space_group_name_H-M   'P 1'
#
loop_
_entity.id
_entity.type
_entity.pdbx_description
1 polymer ?
#
loop_
_entity_poly.entity_id
_entity_poly.type
_entity_poly.pdbx_seq_one_letter_code
_entity_poly.pdbx_strand_id
1 'polypeptide(L)'
;LCYIGQTKRCLNDRLTEHRRCIRNKDHYSEMSKYVLECNNCVPLWHSTSVGLTEREDHKRLLKESLTIIRYGNAVNRPPFNLDTELKRFL
;
A
#
# COMPACT_ATOMS: atom_id res chain seq x y z
N LEU A 1 -11.52 4.46 -0.66
CA LEU A 1 -10.51 3.46 -0.24
C LEU A 1 -9.29 3.62 -1.13
N CYS A 2 -8.09 3.62 -0.55
CA CYS A 2 -6.84 3.66 -1.30
C CYS A 2 -5.95 2.46 -0.94
N TYR A 3 -4.98 2.14 -1.80
CA TYR A 3 -3.89 1.23 -1.47
C TYR A 3 -2.63 2.05 -1.23
N ILE A 4 -1.93 1.78 -0.13
CA ILE A 4 -0.68 2.44 0.22
C ILE A 4 0.39 1.34 0.31
N GLY A 5 1.43 1.46 -0.51
CA GLY A 5 2.52 0.49 -0.53
C GLY A 5 3.87 1.17 -0.71
N GLN A 6 4.94 0.42 -0.45
CA GLN A 6 6.30 0.81 -0.80
C GLN A 6 6.85 0.02 -2.00
N THR A 7 7.87 0.56 -2.66
CA THR A 7 8.70 -0.17 -3.61
C THR A 7 10.13 0.37 -3.58
N LYS A 8 11.11 -0.52 -3.73
CA LYS A 8 12.52 -0.15 -4.02
C LYS A 8 12.80 0.00 -5.51
N ARG A 9 11.90 -0.52 -6.35
CA ARG A 9 12.01 -0.53 -7.82
C ARG A 9 11.25 0.63 -8.41
N CYS A 10 11.32 0.77 -9.73
CA CYS A 10 10.48 1.70 -10.47
C CYS A 10 8.99 1.51 -10.10
N LEU A 11 8.30 2.62 -9.89
CA LEU A 11 6.87 2.64 -9.56
C LEU A 11 6.05 1.90 -10.64
N ASN A 12 6.38 2.11 -11.91
CA ASN A 12 5.65 1.52 -13.03
C ASN A 12 5.77 0.00 -13.07
N ASP A 13 6.92 -0.55 -12.67
CA ASP A 13 7.10 -2.00 -12.57
C ASP A 13 6.19 -2.56 -11.47
N ARG A 14 6.15 -1.88 -10.32
CA ARG A 14 5.29 -2.30 -9.21
C ARG A 14 3.81 -2.23 -9.57
N LEU A 15 3.37 -1.19 -10.27
CA LEU A 15 2.00 -1.09 -10.78
C LEU A 15 1.67 -2.19 -11.80
N THR A 16 2.63 -2.52 -12.67
CA THR A 16 2.48 -3.60 -13.65
C THR A 16 2.31 -4.96 -12.97
N GLU A 17 3.04 -5.21 -11.88
CA GLU A 17 2.87 -6.42 -11.08
C GLU A 17 1.48 -6.53 -10.47
N HIS A 18 0.98 -5.46 -9.85
CA HIS A 18 -0.37 -5.48 -9.28
C HIS A 18 -1.44 -5.75 -10.35
N ARG A 19 -1.32 -5.10 -11.52
CA ARG A 19 -2.21 -5.36 -12.67
C ARG A 19 -2.15 -6.82 -13.11
N ARG A 20 -0.93 -7.39 -13.19
CA ARG A 20 -0.72 -8.80 -13.56
C ARG A 20 -1.37 -9.74 -12.54
N CYS A 21 -1.19 -9.49 -11.24
CA CYS A 21 -1.82 -10.31 -10.20
C CYS A 21 -3.35 -10.25 -10.29
N ILE A 22 -3.94 -9.07 -10.45
CA ILE A 22 -5.40 -8.91 -10.62
C ILE A 22 -5.89 -9.66 -11.86
N ARG A 23 -5.23 -9.47 -13.02
CA ARG A 23 -5.59 -10.15 -14.27
C ARG A 23 -5.53 -11.67 -14.14
N ASN A 24 -4.51 -12.17 -13.45
CA ASN A 24 -4.29 -13.61 -13.27
C ASN A 24 -5.11 -14.19 -12.10
N LYS A 25 -5.96 -13.39 -11.42
CA LYS A 25 -6.71 -13.79 -10.23
C LYS A 25 -5.80 -14.31 -9.10
N ASP A 26 -4.63 -13.70 -8.95
CA ASP A 26 -3.63 -14.05 -7.95
C ASP A 26 -3.77 -13.13 -6.72
N HIS A 27 -3.97 -13.75 -5.55
CA HIS A 27 -4.14 -13.08 -4.25
C HIS A 27 -2.81 -12.69 -3.58
N TYR A 28 -1.68 -12.74 -4.31
CA TYR A 28 -0.35 -12.44 -3.79
C TYR A 28 -0.21 -11.08 -3.08
N SER A 29 -0.88 -10.02 -3.56
CA SER A 29 -0.81 -8.69 -2.95
C SER A 29 -2.12 -8.32 -2.27
N GLU A 30 -2.07 -7.56 -1.17
CA GLU A 30 -3.28 -7.04 -0.51
C GLU A 30 -4.17 -6.23 -1.48
N MET A 31 -3.55 -5.53 -2.44
CA MET A 31 -4.28 -4.83 -3.50
C MET A 31 -5.04 -5.80 -4.41
N SER A 32 -4.39 -6.87 -4.89
CA SER A 32 -5.05 -7.85 -5.76
C SER A 32 -6.10 -8.65 -5.03
N LYS A 33 -5.81 -9.05 -3.78
CA LYS A 33 -6.77 -9.68 -2.88
C LYS A 33 -8.03 -8.82 -2.71
N TYR A 34 -7.86 -7.55 -2.35
CA TYR A 34 -8.99 -6.63 -2.19
C TYR A 34 -9.81 -6.48 -3.46
N VAL A 35 -9.16 -6.31 -4.62
CA VAL A 35 -9.87 -6.13 -5.91
C VAL A 35 -10.65 -7.38 -6.31
N LEU A 36 -10.10 -8.57 -6.06
CA LEU A 36 -10.75 -9.84 -6.41
C LEU A 36 -11.91 -10.18 -5.47
N GLU A 37 -11.82 -9.77 -4.21
CA GLU A 37 -12.87 -9.98 -3.19
C GLU A 37 -13.94 -8.88 -3.21
N CYS A 38 -13.58 -7.66 -3.63
CA CYS A 38 -14.51 -6.55 -3.80
C CYS A 38 -15.33 -6.72 -5.07
N ASN A 39 -16.66 -6.72 -4.95
CA ASN A 39 -17.60 -6.89 -6.05
C ASN A 39 -17.50 -5.70 -7.04
N ASN A 40 -16.72 -5.85 -8.12
CA ASN A 40 -16.46 -4.87 -9.19
C ASN A 40 -15.61 -3.63 -8.84
N CYS A 41 -14.69 -3.73 -7.88
CA CYS A 41 -13.72 -2.65 -7.68
C CYS A 41 -12.77 -2.51 -8.89
N VAL A 42 -12.62 -1.29 -9.41
CA VAL A 42 -11.68 -0.97 -10.51
C VAL A 42 -10.61 -0.01 -10.00
N PRO A 43 -9.32 -0.40 -9.95
CA PRO A 43 -8.26 0.51 -9.53
C PRO A 43 -8.02 1.64 -10.53
N LEU A 44 -7.99 2.88 -10.03
CA LEU A 44 -7.66 4.08 -10.81
C LEU A 44 -6.15 4.27 -10.91
N TRP A 45 -5.48 3.47 -11.75
CA TRP A 45 -4.01 3.44 -11.83
C TRP A 45 -3.36 4.79 -12.16
N HIS A 46 -4.02 5.61 -12.98
CA HIS A 46 -3.53 6.94 -13.35
C HIS A 46 -3.56 7.93 -12.17
N SER A 47 -4.30 7.63 -11.10
CA SER A 47 -4.38 8.43 -9.88
C SER A 47 -3.31 8.02 -8.84
N THR A 48 -2.24 7.35 -9.28
CA THR A 48 -1.13 6.97 -8.40
C THR A 48 -0.17 8.14 -8.20
N SER A 49 0.26 8.37 -6.97
CA SER A 49 1.27 9.39 -6.65
C SER A 49 2.33 8.85 -5.69
N VAL A 50 3.54 9.43 -5.74
CA VAL A 50 4.60 9.17 -4.78
C VAL A 50 4.47 10.20 -3.66
N GLY A 51 4.00 9.76 -2.49
CA GLY A 51 3.84 10.64 -1.33
C GLY A 51 5.14 10.90 -0.57
N LEU A 52 6.02 9.89 -0.48
CA LEU A 52 7.26 9.94 0.30
C LEU A 52 8.38 9.17 -0.40
N THR A 53 9.61 9.61 -0.20
CA THR A 53 10.83 8.88 -0.59
C THR A 53 11.68 8.60 0.64
N GLU A 54 12.26 7.41 0.70
CA GLU A 54 13.13 6.98 1.80
C GLU A 54 14.09 5.88 1.35
N ARG A 55 15.39 6.09 1.61
CA ARG A 55 16.45 5.16 1.22
C ARG A 55 16.56 4.02 2.21
N GLU A 56 16.43 4.32 3.49
CA GLU A 56 16.59 3.36 4.58
C GLU A 56 15.39 2.44 4.69
N ASP A 57 15.63 1.12 4.66
CA ASP A 57 14.56 0.11 4.65
C ASP A 57 13.64 0.19 5.86
N HIS A 58 14.22 0.30 7.05
CA HIS A 58 13.48 0.37 8.30
C HIS A 58 12.65 1.66 8.39
N LYS A 59 13.19 2.81 7.94
CA LYS A 59 12.45 4.08 7.91
C LYS A 59 11.36 4.06 6.85
N ARG A 60 11.56 3.39 5.71
CA ARG A 60 10.56 3.29 4.65
C ARG A 60 9.38 2.45 5.09
N LEU A 61 9.65 1.32 5.75
CA LEU A 61 8.61 0.55 6.44
C LEU A 61 7.91 1.47 7.46
N LEU A 62 8.68 2.20 8.28
CA LEU A 62 8.13 3.09 9.32
C LEU A 62 7.10 4.08 8.74
N LYS A 63 7.51 4.75 7.67
CA LYS A 63 6.72 5.75 6.94
C LYS A 63 5.50 5.12 6.27
N GLU A 64 5.60 3.92 5.71
CA GLU A 64 4.47 3.19 5.10
C GLU A 64 3.36 2.94 6.13
N SER A 65 3.68 2.34 7.28
CA SER A 65 2.66 2.08 8.32
C SER A 65 2.07 3.37 8.86
N LEU A 66 2.89 4.40 9.10
CA LEU A 66 2.40 5.71 9.55
C LEU A 66 1.44 6.34 8.54
N THR A 67 1.74 6.21 7.25
CA THR A 67 0.88 6.74 6.18
C THR A 67 -0.46 5.98 6.14
N ILE A 68 -0.43 4.66 6.28
CA ILE A 68 -1.64 3.82 6.36
C ILE A 68 -2.50 4.22 7.56
N ILE A 69 -1.88 4.33 8.75
CA ILE A 69 -2.56 4.70 9.99
C ILE A 69 -3.18 6.09 9.89
N ARG A 70 -2.41 7.09 9.40
CA ARG A 70 -2.88 8.47 9.27
C ARG A 70 -3.99 8.62 8.24
N TYR A 71 -3.98 7.84 7.16
CA TYR A 71 -5.03 7.89 6.15
C TYR A 71 -6.36 7.31 6.67
N GLY A 72 -6.31 6.31 7.56
CA GLY A 72 -7.47 5.75 8.26
C GLY A 72 -8.44 4.92 7.40
N ASN A 73 -8.36 5.01 6.06
CA ASN A 73 -9.25 4.32 5.12
C ASN A 73 -8.49 3.67 3.95
N ALA A 74 -7.38 3.01 4.27
CA ALA A 74 -6.57 2.23 3.33
C ALA A 74 -7.00 0.76 3.33
N VAL A 75 -6.95 0.10 2.17
CA VAL A 75 -7.38 -1.31 2.02
C VAL A 75 -6.41 -2.28 2.68
N ASN A 76 -5.14 -1.92 2.77
CA ASN A 76 -4.10 -2.77 3.34
C ASN A 76 -3.78 -2.36 4.77
N ARG A 77 -3.39 -3.35 5.58
CA ARG A 77 -2.98 -3.15 6.97
C ARG A 77 -1.55 -2.60 7.05
N PRO A 78 -1.23 -1.81 8.09
CA PRO A 78 0.12 -1.36 8.32
C PRO A 78 1.05 -2.56 8.59
N PRO A 79 2.24 -2.63 7.98
CA PRO A 79 3.22 -3.70 8.21
C PRO A 79 3.61 -3.90 9.68
N PHE A 80 3.51 -2.86 10.50
CA PHE A 80 3.63 -2.96 11.95
C PHE A 80 2.65 -1.99 12.61
N ASN A 81 2.18 -2.37 13.81
CA ASN A 81 1.39 -1.49 14.64
C ASN A 81 2.29 -0.64 15.51
N LEU A 82 1.96 0.64 15.63
CA LEU A 82 2.55 1.51 16.62
C LEU A 82 1.84 1.28 17.96
N ASP A 83 2.61 1.15 19.03
CA ASP A 83 2.05 1.16 20.37
C ASP A 83 1.39 2.52 20.66
N THR A 84 0.46 2.53 21.60
CA THR A 84 -0.39 3.66 21.97
C THR A 84 0.44 4.87 22.38
N GLU A 85 1.54 4.68 23.11
CA GLU A 85 2.44 5.78 23.48
C GLU A 85 3.12 6.40 22.26
N LEU A 86 3.65 5.56 21.36
CA LEU A 86 4.32 6.03 20.15
C LEU A 86 3.35 6.74 19.19
N LYS A 87 2.08 6.31 19.15
CA LYS A 87 1.01 7.02 18.43
C LYS A 87 0.71 8.41 19.00
N ARG A 88 0.84 8.61 20.30
CA ARG A 88 0.62 9.93 20.94
C ARG A 88 1.75 10.92 20.66
N PHE A 89 2.96 10.42 20.43
CA PHE A 89 4.13 11.25 20.20
C PHE A 89 4.28 11.74 18.74
N LEU A 90 3.70 11.01 17.77
CA LEU A 90 3.82 11.23 16.32
C LEU A 90 2.61 11.94 15.70
#